data_AF-A0A2D2AZJ2-F1
#
_entry.id   AF-A0A2D2AZJ2-F1
#
_cell.length_a   1.000
_cell.length_b   1.000
_cell.length_c   1.000
_cell.angle_alpha   90.00
_cell.angle_beta   90.00
_cell.angle_gamma   90.00
#
_symmetry.space_group_name_H-M   'P 1'
#
loop_
_entity.id
_entity.type
_entity.pdbx_description
1 polymer ?
#
loop_
_entity_poly.entity_id
_entity_poly.type
_entity_poly.pdbx_seq_one_letter_code
_entity_poly.pdbx_strand_id
1 'polypeptide(L)'
;MLDLRSPVIFLAPLAGLLLACLGWLVLGGEGRVAAPLDEAEARLAALPVERPLPQAAVYSGSGGKPLFVVATPASLRLEGVSRTPRRTAALISINGEPAQWIPVGTTLGGFTLSGVSATGVIVENLLGRQTIALGESLGGTSAAGSGGTPPQGAPPPGLQRGLEPASAPGIR
;
A
#
# COMPACT_ATOMS: atom_id res chain seq x y z
N MET A 1 -0.27 -62.89 -6.14
CA MET A 1 -1.66 -62.41 -6.26
C MET A 1 -1.63 -60.92 -6.03
N LEU A 2 -1.76 -60.11 -7.08
CA LEU A 2 -1.80 -58.64 -6.97
C LEU A 2 -3.18 -58.23 -6.47
N ASP A 3 -3.21 -57.48 -5.37
CA ASP A 3 -4.43 -57.01 -4.74
C ASP A 3 -5.12 -55.98 -5.64
N LEU A 4 -6.24 -56.37 -6.25
CA LEU A 4 -7.04 -55.55 -7.17
C LEU A 4 -7.56 -54.25 -6.54
N ARG A 5 -7.43 -54.09 -5.22
CA ARG A 5 -7.87 -52.90 -4.48
C ARG A 5 -6.89 -51.73 -4.58
N SER A 6 -5.60 -52.00 -4.80
CA SER A 6 -4.56 -50.97 -4.92
C SER A 6 -4.79 -49.97 -6.07
N PRO A 7 -5.15 -50.37 -7.31
CA PRO A 7 -5.32 -49.41 -8.40
C PRO A 7 -6.52 -48.48 -8.21
N VAL A 8 -7.57 -48.90 -7.48
CA VAL A 8 -8.80 -48.12 -7.30
C VAL A 8 -8.55 -46.87 -6.45
N ILE A 9 -7.63 -46.94 -5.49
CA ILE A 9 -7.31 -45.82 -4.59
C ILE A 9 -6.56 -44.70 -5.34
N PHE A 10 -5.71 -45.06 -6.31
CA PHE A 10 -4.95 -44.09 -7.10
C PHE A 10 -5.76 -43.45 -8.24
N LEU A 11 -6.83 -44.10 -8.70
CA LEU A 11 -7.67 -43.58 -9.80
C LEU A 11 -8.75 -42.59 -9.34
N ALA A 12 -9.20 -42.68 -8.09
CA ALA A 12 -10.21 -41.78 -7.52
C ALA A 12 -9.87 -40.26 -7.61
N PRO A 13 -8.66 -39.80 -7.23
CA PRO A 13 -8.35 -38.36 -7.32
C PRO A 13 -8.26 -37.87 -8.76
N LEU A 14 -7.85 -38.74 -9.70
CA LEU A 14 -7.69 -38.41 -11.11
C LEU A 14 -9.06 -38.17 -11.78
N ALA A 15 -10.06 -39.00 -11.43
CA ALA A 15 -11.44 -38.80 -11.88
C ALA A 15 -12.05 -37.50 -11.33
N GLY A 16 -11.79 -37.17 -10.07
CA GLY A 16 -12.23 -35.91 -9.46
C GLY A 16 -11.62 -34.68 -10.13
N LEU A 17 -10.34 -34.73 -10.47
CA LEU A 17 -9.63 -33.63 -11.13
C LEU A 17 -10.12 -33.40 -12.56
N LEU A 18 -10.39 -34.49 -13.30
CA LEU A 18 -10.98 -34.40 -14.64
C LEU A 18 -12.40 -33.81 -14.62
N LEU A 19 -13.24 -34.22 -13.66
CA LEU A 19 -14.58 -33.65 -13.49
C LEU A 19 -14.53 -32.17 -13.09
N ALA A 20 -13.58 -31.77 -12.23
CA ALA A 20 -13.38 -30.37 -11.89
C ALA A 20 -12.91 -29.53 -13.09
N CYS A 21 -11.96 -30.04 -13.89
CA CYS A 21 -11.53 -29.38 -15.13
C CYS A 21 -12.66 -29.25 -16.15
N LEU A 22 -13.45 -30.30 -16.36
CA LEU A 22 -14.61 -30.27 -17.25
C LEU A 22 -15.69 -29.31 -16.74
N GLY A 23 -15.96 -29.31 -15.43
CA GLY A 23 -16.87 -28.37 -14.81
C GLY A 23 -16.41 -26.92 -14.99
N TRP A 24 -15.11 -26.66 -14.84
CA TRP A 24 -14.52 -25.34 -15.05
C TRP A 24 -14.60 -24.88 -16.51
N LEU A 25 -14.35 -25.78 -17.46
CA LEU A 25 -14.51 -25.50 -18.89
C LEU A 25 -15.97 -25.21 -19.27
N VAL A 26 -16.92 -26.01 -18.78
CA VAL A 26 -18.36 -25.84 -19.05
C VAL A 26 -18.91 -24.56 -18.41
N LEU A 27 -18.41 -24.17 -17.23
CA LEU A 27 -18.84 -22.95 -16.54
C LEU A 27 -18.28 -21.66 -17.19
N GLY A 28 -17.45 -21.81 -18.23
CA GLY A 28 -16.95 -20.71 -19.06
C GLY A 28 -15.57 -20.23 -18.65
N GLY A 29 -14.62 -21.16 -18.52
CA GLY A 29 -13.20 -20.89 -18.27
C GLY A 29 -12.65 -19.71 -19.09
N GLU A 30 -11.64 -19.04 -18.53
CA GLU A 30 -10.85 -17.86 -18.99
C GLU A 30 -11.62 -16.69 -19.64
N GLY A 31 -12.49 -16.93 -20.62
CA GLY A 31 -13.24 -15.93 -21.37
C GLY A 31 -14.31 -15.18 -20.59
N ARG A 32 -14.87 -15.72 -19.50
CA ARG A 32 -15.87 -15.00 -18.69
C ARG A 32 -15.28 -14.04 -17.65
N VAL A 33 -13.98 -14.13 -17.37
CA VAL A 33 -13.28 -13.23 -16.44
C VAL A 33 -12.54 -12.13 -17.21
N ALA A 34 -12.12 -12.38 -18.45
CA ALA A 34 -11.47 -11.38 -19.30
C ALA A 34 -12.42 -10.25 -19.72
N ALA A 35 -13.64 -10.57 -20.15
CA ALA A 35 -14.61 -9.57 -20.61
C ALA A 35 -14.94 -8.46 -19.58
N PRO A 36 -15.23 -8.75 -18.28
CA PRO A 36 -15.45 -7.69 -17.30
C PRO A 36 -14.16 -6.93 -16.94
N LEU A 37 -12.98 -7.53 -17.15
CA LEU A 37 -11.69 -6.89 -16.88
C LEU A 37 -11.35 -5.87 -17.97
N ASP A 38 -11.53 -6.24 -19.24
CA ASP A 38 -11.33 -5.34 -20.38
C ASP A 38 -12.29 -4.16 -20.34
N GLU A 39 -13.55 -4.38 -19.94
CA GLU A 39 -14.52 -3.30 -19.79
C GLU A 39 -14.16 -2.38 -18.60
N ALA A 40 -13.66 -2.93 -17.50
CA ALA A 40 -13.18 -2.14 -16.37
C ALA A 40 -11.94 -1.31 -16.75
N GLU A 41 -11.01 -1.88 -17.52
CA GLU A 41 -9.80 -1.20 -18.00
C GLU A 41 -10.15 -0.10 -19.01
N ALA A 42 -11.08 -0.36 -19.93
CA ALA A 42 -11.60 0.66 -20.85
C ALA A 42 -12.28 1.82 -20.10
N ARG A 43 -13.04 1.53 -19.04
CA ARG A 43 -13.63 2.58 -18.19
C ARG A 43 -12.56 3.35 -17.41
N LEU A 44 -11.50 2.69 -16.96
CA LEU A 44 -10.38 3.33 -16.28
C LEU A 44 -9.59 4.25 -17.22
N ALA A 45 -9.36 3.81 -18.46
CA ALA A 45 -8.68 4.57 -19.49
C ALA A 45 -9.51 5.77 -20.00
N ALA A 46 -10.84 5.66 -19.95
CA ALA A 46 -11.76 6.74 -20.29
C ALA A 46 -11.92 7.79 -19.19
N LEU A 47 -11.49 7.51 -17.96
CA LEU A 47 -11.47 8.53 -16.91
C LEU A 47 -10.39 9.56 -17.24
N PRO A 48 -10.73 10.87 -17.26
CA PRO A 48 -9.73 11.90 -17.39
C PRO A 48 -8.75 11.75 -16.23
N VAL A 49 -7.48 11.49 -16.54
CA VAL A 49 -6.38 11.56 -15.57
C VAL A 49 -6.42 12.98 -15.03
N GLU A 50 -7.01 13.17 -13.85
CA GLU A 50 -6.93 14.43 -13.13
C GLU A 50 -5.44 14.74 -13.01
N ARG A 51 -5.00 15.73 -13.79
CA ARG A 51 -3.67 16.31 -13.61
C ARG A 51 -3.56 16.61 -12.12
N PRO A 52 -2.49 16.16 -11.43
CA PRO A 52 -2.23 16.65 -10.10
C PRO A 52 -2.26 18.17 -10.20
N LEU A 53 -3.27 18.79 -9.57
CA LEU A 53 -3.31 20.23 -9.42
C LEU A 53 -1.95 20.63 -8.85
N PRO A 54 -1.32 21.70 -9.37
CA PRO A 54 -0.11 22.21 -8.75
C PRO A 54 -0.42 22.35 -7.26
N GLN A 55 0.35 21.63 -6.44
CA GLN A 55 0.27 21.69 -4.97
C GLN A 55 -0.01 23.14 -4.61
N ALA A 56 -1.14 23.34 -3.93
CA ALA A 56 -1.61 24.65 -3.48
C ALA A 56 -0.38 25.46 -3.08
N ALA A 57 -0.17 26.57 -3.79
CA ALA A 57 0.93 27.47 -3.56
C ALA A 57 1.11 27.60 -2.05
N VAL A 58 2.24 27.08 -1.56
CA VAL A 58 2.66 27.33 -0.20
C VAL A 58 2.60 28.84 -0.06
N TYR A 59 1.68 29.34 0.76
CA TYR A 59 1.54 30.76 1.09
C TYR A 59 2.76 31.15 1.94
N SER A 60 3.92 31.15 1.30
CA SER A 60 5.16 31.72 1.82
C SER A 60 5.13 33.19 1.47
N GLY A 61 4.66 34.00 2.42
CA GLY A 61 4.97 35.42 2.45
C GLY A 61 3.93 36.35 1.83
N SER A 62 2.90 36.66 2.60
CA SER A 62 2.50 38.07 2.70
C SER A 62 2.22 38.34 4.17
N GLY A 63 2.88 39.35 4.75
CA GLY A 63 2.76 39.75 6.16
C GLY A 63 1.40 40.34 6.53
N GLY A 64 0.32 39.89 5.90
CA GLY A 64 -1.04 40.23 6.24
C GLY A 64 -1.54 39.33 7.36
N LYS A 65 -2.10 39.93 8.41
CA LYS A 65 -2.80 39.20 9.47
C LYS A 65 -3.99 38.47 8.84
N PRO A 66 -4.06 37.13 8.87
CA PRO A 66 -5.16 36.41 8.23
C PRO A 66 -6.47 36.79 8.92
N LEU A 67 -7.45 37.27 8.14
CA LEU A 67 -8.79 37.64 8.62
C LEU A 67 -9.60 36.42 9.10
N PHE A 68 -9.18 35.23 8.70
CA PHE A 68 -9.75 33.95 9.11
C PHE A 68 -8.64 33.09 9.71
N VAL A 69 -8.86 32.58 10.92
CA VAL A 69 -7.97 31.58 11.51
C VAL A 69 -8.11 30.32 10.68
N VAL A 70 -7.18 30.11 9.75
CA VAL A 70 -7.04 28.84 9.04
C VAL A 70 -6.56 27.84 10.09
N ALA A 71 -7.42 26.87 10.43
CA ALA A 71 -7.06 25.79 11.33
C ALA A 71 -5.75 25.16 10.83
N THR A 72 -4.78 25.07 11.74
CA THR A 72 -3.45 24.54 11.42
C THR A 72 -3.61 23.15 10.78
N PRO A 73 -2.96 22.86 9.64
CA PRO A 73 -3.09 21.56 9.01
C PRO A 73 -2.62 20.50 9.99
N ALA A 74 -3.55 19.68 10.48
CA ALA A 74 -3.21 18.54 11.32
C ALA A 74 -2.36 17.55 10.50
N SER A 75 -1.33 17.00 11.14
CA SER A 75 -0.49 16.01 10.50
C SER A 75 -1.18 14.65 10.56
N LEU A 76 -1.33 13.97 9.42
CA LEU A 76 -2.00 12.68 9.32
C LEU A 76 -1.07 11.69 8.65
N ARG A 77 -0.85 10.53 9.25
CA ARG A 77 0.02 9.48 8.69
C ARG A 77 -0.76 8.18 8.52
N LEU A 78 -0.62 7.58 7.34
CA LEU A 78 -1.20 6.26 7.06
C LEU A 78 -0.19 5.17 7.42
N GLU A 79 -0.53 4.33 8.39
CA GLU A 79 0.33 3.24 8.85
C GLU A 79 -0.10 1.87 8.32
N GLY A 80 -1.39 1.71 7.99
CA GLY A 80 -1.92 0.43 7.54
C GLY A 80 -3.27 0.55 6.87
N VAL A 81 -3.61 -0.45 6.07
CA VAL A 81 -4.92 -0.59 5.43
C VAL A 81 -5.44 -2.01 5.60
N SER A 82 -6.74 -2.15 5.81
CA SER A 82 -7.43 -3.45 5.91
C SER A 82 -8.65 -3.45 5.01
N ARG A 83 -8.70 -4.43 4.11
CA ARG A 83 -9.78 -4.58 3.12
C ARG A 83 -10.36 -5.99 3.24
N THR A 84 -11.65 -6.04 3.57
CA THR A 84 -12.46 -7.25 3.49
C THR A 84 -13.69 -6.95 2.63
N PRO A 85 -14.33 -7.96 2.02
CA PRO A 85 -15.53 -7.74 1.20
C PRO A 85 -16.66 -7.01 1.93
N ARG A 86 -16.69 -7.05 3.26
CA ARG A 86 -17.74 -6.46 4.09
C ARG A 86 -17.31 -5.20 4.84
N ARG A 87 -16.01 -4.98 5.04
CA ARG A 87 -15.47 -3.88 5.84
C ARG A 87 -14.13 -3.40 5.31
N THR A 88 -13.99 -2.09 5.27
CA THR A 88 -12.77 -1.42 4.85
C THR A 88 -12.39 -0.40 5.92
N ALA A 89 -11.13 -0.45 6.37
CA ALA A 89 -10.61 0.43 7.40
C ALA A 89 -9.14 0.78 7.15
N ALA A 90 -8.71 1.91 7.70
CA ALA A 90 -7.33 2.38 7.65
C ALA A 90 -6.80 2.62 9.06
N LEU A 91 -5.53 2.31 9.29
CA LEU A 91 -4.82 2.61 10.52
C LEU A 91 -4.11 3.95 10.35
N ILE A 92 -4.58 4.96 11.09
CA ILE A 92 -4.18 6.35 10.89
C ILE A 92 -3.73 6.95 12.23
N SER A 93 -2.59 7.61 12.24
CA SER A 93 -2.12 8.46 13.35
C SER A 93 -2.30 9.94 12.99
N ILE A 94 -2.75 10.74 13.96
CA ILE A 94 -2.98 12.18 13.79
C ILE A 94 -2.15 12.95 14.81
N ASN A 95 -1.36 13.93 14.38
CA ASN A 95 -0.53 14.76 15.26
C ASN A 95 0.42 13.98 16.19
N GLY A 96 0.86 12.79 15.75
CA GLY A 96 1.72 11.92 16.53
C GLY A 96 0.99 11.11 17.63
N GLU A 97 -0.34 11.21 17.71
CA GLU A 97 -1.15 10.33 18.56
C GLU A 97 -1.07 8.87 18.09
N PRO A 98 -1.33 7.89 18.98
CA PRO A 98 -1.37 6.47 18.63
C PRO A 98 -2.30 6.20 17.46
N ALA A 99 -1.84 5.37 16.53
CA ALA A 99 -2.63 5.05 15.34
C ALA A 99 -3.91 4.30 15.71
N GLN A 100 -5.03 4.74 15.12
CA GLN A 100 -6.35 4.16 15.34
C GLN A 100 -6.93 3.60 14.06
N TRP A 101 -7.68 2.49 14.17
CA TRP A 101 -8.43 1.93 13.05
C TRP A 101 -9.70 2.75 12.80
N ILE A 102 -9.76 3.36 11.62
CA ILE A 102 -10.86 4.21 11.18
C ILE A 102 -11.57 3.54 10.00
N PRO A 103 -12.88 3.28 10.09
CA PRO A 103 -13.65 2.74 8.98
C PRO A 103 -13.97 3.83 7.95
N VAL A 104 -14.14 3.42 6.69
CA VAL A 104 -14.58 4.30 5.60
C VAL A 104 -15.91 4.99 5.97
N GLY A 105 -16.01 6.28 5.69
CA GLY A 105 -17.14 7.15 6.01
C GLY A 105 -17.06 7.80 7.39
N THR A 106 -16.03 7.50 8.18
CA THR A 106 -15.85 8.12 9.51
C THR A 106 -15.00 9.38 9.41
N THR A 107 -15.38 10.40 10.18
CA THR A 107 -14.62 11.65 10.33
C THR A 107 -13.83 11.64 11.62
N LEU A 108 -12.52 11.89 11.55
CA LEU A 108 -11.64 12.02 12.71
C LEU A 108 -10.74 13.24 12.54
N GLY A 109 -10.69 14.13 13.53
CA GLY A 109 -9.77 15.29 13.51
C GLY A 109 -9.96 16.24 12.31
N GLY A 110 -11.17 16.33 11.76
CA GLY A 110 -11.46 17.15 10.57
C GLY A 110 -11.20 16.45 9.24
N PHE A 111 -10.76 15.19 9.25
CA PHE A 111 -10.54 14.37 8.08
C PHE A 111 -11.63 13.30 7.94
N THR A 112 -12.26 13.20 6.78
CA THR A 112 -13.23 12.16 6.48
C THR A 112 -12.62 11.12 5.54
N LEU A 113 -12.60 9.86 5.97
CA LEU A 113 -12.07 8.77 5.15
C LEU A 113 -13.08 8.40 4.07
N SER A 114 -12.88 8.83 2.83
CA SER A 114 -13.81 8.57 1.72
C SER A 114 -13.57 7.23 1.03
N GLY A 115 -12.33 6.73 1.04
CA GLY A 115 -11.99 5.47 0.39
C GLY A 115 -10.62 4.92 0.80
N VAL A 116 -10.43 3.63 0.57
CA VAL A 116 -9.16 2.92 0.82
C VAL A 116 -8.84 2.09 -0.41
N SER A 117 -7.66 2.31 -0.99
CA SER A 117 -7.11 1.52 -2.08
C SER A 117 -6.12 0.47 -1.54
N ALA A 118 -5.50 -0.30 -2.43
CA ALA A 118 -4.45 -1.23 -2.01
C ALA A 118 -3.15 -0.51 -1.56
N THR A 119 -2.92 0.71 -2.05
CA THR A 119 -1.66 1.44 -1.89
C THR A 119 -1.79 2.71 -1.05
N GLY A 120 -3.02 3.11 -0.70
CA GLY A 120 -3.25 4.34 0.03
C GLY A 120 -4.70 4.56 0.44
N VAL A 121 -4.98 5.76 0.94
CA VAL A 121 -6.32 6.18 1.36
C VAL A 121 -6.69 7.51 0.74
N ILE A 122 -7.99 7.72 0.54
CA ILE A 122 -8.55 8.97 0.05
C ILE A 122 -9.24 9.66 1.22
N VAL A 123 -8.71 10.80 1.62
CA VAL A 123 -9.17 11.58 2.75
C VAL A 123 -9.74 12.90 2.26
N GLU A 124 -10.86 13.32 2.81
CA GLU A 124 -11.50 14.59 2.51
C GLU A 124 -11.40 15.53 3.71
N ASN A 125 -10.90 16.74 3.49
CA ASN A 125 -10.79 17.80 4.48
C ASN A 125 -11.37 19.10 3.89
N LEU A 126 -11.39 20.18 4.67
CA LEU A 126 -11.73 21.54 4.28
C LEU A 126 -10.92 22.06 3.07
N LEU A 127 -9.72 21.49 2.84
CA LEU A 127 -8.87 21.80 1.70
C LEU A 127 -9.22 20.98 0.43
N GLY A 128 -10.17 20.06 0.54
CA GLY A 128 -10.59 19.15 -0.53
C GLY A 128 -10.14 17.70 -0.30
N ARG A 129 -10.25 16.91 -1.38
CA ARG A 129 -9.92 15.48 -1.40
C ARG A 129 -8.44 15.28 -1.67
N GLN A 130 -7.78 14.47 -0.85
CA GLN A 130 -6.36 14.19 -0.92
C GLN A 130 -6.10 12.69 -0.80
N THR A 131 -5.18 12.19 -1.61
CA THR A 131 -4.76 10.78 -1.57
C THR A 131 -3.44 10.68 -0.82
N ILE A 132 -3.36 9.78 0.16
CA ILE A 132 -2.16 9.56 0.99
C ILE A 132 -1.70 8.13 0.77
N ALA A 133 -0.46 7.94 0.33
CA ALA A 133 0.09 6.59 0.18
C ALA A 133 0.50 5.98 1.52
N LEU A 134 0.64 4.66 1.55
CA LEU A 134 1.09 3.95 2.75
C LEU A 134 2.49 4.42 3.19
N GLY A 135 2.61 4.86 4.44
CA GLY A 135 3.85 5.40 4.99
C GLY A 135 4.06 6.90 4.77
N GLU A 136 3.23 7.55 3.93
CA GLU A 136 3.25 9.00 3.77
C GLU A 136 2.52 9.71 4.91
N SER A 137 3.02 10.90 5.25
CA SER A 137 2.37 11.82 6.19
C SER A 137 1.93 13.08 5.47
N LEU A 138 0.64 13.38 5.55
CA LEU A 138 0.07 14.64 5.14
C LEU A 138 0.29 15.69 6.24
N GLY A 139 0.74 16.89 5.90
CA GLY A 139 0.88 18.01 6.86
C GLY A 139 2.18 18.03 7.68
N GLY A 140 3.01 17.00 7.58
CA GLY A 140 4.42 17.08 7.96
C GLY A 140 5.21 17.53 6.74
N THR A 141 6.12 18.48 6.91
CA THR A 141 7.21 18.70 5.96
C THR A 141 7.77 17.33 5.62
N SER A 142 7.56 16.86 4.40
CA SER A 142 8.26 15.71 3.88
C SER A 142 9.74 16.06 4.00
N ALA A 143 10.38 15.62 5.08
CA ALA A 143 11.80 15.37 5.07
C ALA A 143 11.94 14.38 3.93
N ALA A 144 12.37 14.91 2.77
CA ALA A 144 12.58 14.17 1.56
C ALA A 144 13.27 12.87 1.97
N GLY A 145 12.53 11.76 1.84
CA GLY A 145 13.14 10.45 1.74
C GLY A 145 14.19 10.62 0.67
N SER A 146 15.43 10.69 1.13
CA SER A 146 16.58 10.97 0.31
C SER A 146 16.70 9.75 -0.59
N GLY A 147 16.06 9.83 -1.75
CA GLY A 147 16.37 9.03 -2.91
C GLY A 147 17.80 9.40 -3.30
N GLY A 148 18.75 8.89 -2.52
CA GLY A 148 20.14 8.86 -2.89
C GLY A 148 20.24 7.99 -4.13
N THR A 149 20.36 8.64 -5.28
CA THR A 149 21.07 8.13 -6.44
C THR A 149 22.28 7.34 -5.91
N PRO A 150 22.50 6.06 -6.28
CA PRO A 150 23.66 5.34 -5.80
C PRO A 150 24.93 6.07 -6.28
N PRO A 151 25.79 6.62 -5.40
CA PRO A 151 27.13 7.00 -5.81
C PRO A 151 27.90 5.71 -6.05
N GLN A 152 28.07 5.39 -7.33
CA GLN A 152 29.04 4.43 -7.78
C GLN A 152 30.42 4.91 -7.31
N GLY A 153 30.98 4.23 -6.30
CA GLY A 153 32.38 4.37 -5.88
C GLY A 153 32.63 5.07 -4.55
N ALA A 154 32.24 4.47 -3.43
CA ALA A 154 32.95 4.61 -2.15
C ALA A 154 32.60 3.42 -1.22
N PRO A 155 33.58 2.72 -0.63
CA PRO A 155 33.30 1.66 0.33
C PRO A 155 32.73 2.22 1.64
N PRO A 156 31.74 1.56 2.27
CA PRO A 156 31.07 2.08 3.46
C PRO A 156 31.97 2.04 4.71
N PRO A 157 32.13 3.16 5.43
CA PRO A 157 32.73 3.19 6.75
C PRO A 157 31.72 2.64 7.77
N GLY A 158 31.91 1.41 8.24
CA GLY A 158 31.03 0.85 9.27
C GLY A 158 31.09 -0.66 9.52
N LEU A 159 31.83 -1.46 8.74
CA LEU A 159 32.08 -2.86 9.08
C LEU A 159 33.36 -3.00 9.93
N GLN A 160 33.36 -2.35 11.10
CA GLN A 160 34.19 -2.80 12.23
C GLN A 160 33.44 -3.93 12.94
N ARG A 161 33.49 -5.15 12.37
CA ARG A 161 33.20 -6.39 13.11
C ARG A 161 34.38 -7.33 12.93
N GLY A 162 34.94 -7.72 14.06
CA GLY A 162 36.25 -8.32 14.20
C GLY A 162 36.45 -9.63 13.46
N LEU A 163 37.63 -9.74 12.87
CA LEU A 163 38.47 -10.92 12.98
C LEU A 163 39.82 -10.39 13.45
N GLU A 164 40.07 -10.53 14.75
CA GLU A 164 41.39 -10.37 15.34
C GLU A 164 42.30 -11.42 14.68
N PRO A 165 43.37 -11.04 13.94
CA PRO A 165 44.38 -12.02 13.56
C PRO A 165 45.08 -12.43 14.85
N ALA A 166 44.90 -13.70 15.24
CA ALA A 166 45.64 -14.33 16.32
C ALA A 166 47.13 -14.06 16.13
N SER A 167 47.66 -13.13 16.92
CA SER A 167 49.08 -12.90 17.04
C SER A 167 49.66 -14.12 17.71
N ALA A 168 50.36 -14.97 16.93
CA ALA A 168 51.17 -16.04 17.46
C ALA A 168 52.31 -15.43 18.30
N PRO A 169 52.43 -15.76 19.60
CA PRO A 169 53.63 -15.40 20.36
C PRO A 169 54.79 -16.26 19.87
N GLY A 170 55.82 -15.60 19.33
CA GLY A 170 57.11 -16.22 19.07
C GLY A 170 57.73 -16.68 20.38
N ILE A 171 57.92 -17.99 20.52
CA ILE A 171 58.77 -18.58 21.56
C ILE A 171 60.07 -18.99 20.87
N ARG A 172 61.16 -18.47 21.44
CA ARG A 172 62.54 -18.87 21.17
C ARG A 172 62.78 -20.31 21.61
#